data_AF-A0A1Z2XVB3-F1
#
_entry.id   AF-A0A1Z2XVB3-F1
#
_cell.length_a   1.000
_cell.length_b   1.000
_cell.length_c   1.000
_cell.angle_alpha   90.00
_cell.angle_beta   90.00
_cell.angle_gamma   90.00
#
_symmetry.space_group_name_H-M   'P 1'
#
loop_
_entity.id
_entity.type
_entity.pdbx_description
1 polymer ?
#
loop_
_entity_poly.entity_id
_entity_poly.type
_entity_poly.pdbx_seq_one_letter_code
_entity_poly.pdbx_strand_id
1 'polypeptide(L)'
;MKEAFGPADNIADGKMYLRLAADMDNRIAELRDRFNSTGDMQFYYKIQELKKIRREHRDTAALLLRRGELREREKAGKGEHCR
;
A
#
# COMPACT_ATOMS: atom_id res chain seq x y z
N MET A 1 -19.85 10.83 19.81
CA MET A 1 -18.69 10.00 20.18
C MET A 1 -17.50 10.53 19.40
N LYS A 2 -16.43 10.98 20.05
CA LYS A 2 -15.18 11.31 19.37
C LYS A 2 -14.41 9.99 19.26
N GLU A 3 -14.44 9.37 18.08
CA GLU A 3 -13.48 8.30 17.77
C GLU A 3 -12.09 8.93 17.85
N ALA A 4 -11.40 8.70 18.95
CA ALA A 4 -9.99 8.98 19.04
C ALA A 4 -9.33 8.04 18.03
N PHE A 5 -9.00 8.56 16.86
CA PHE A 5 -8.06 7.92 15.96
C PHE A 5 -6.82 7.59 16.79
N GLY A 6 -6.63 6.31 17.08
CA GLY A 6 -5.46 5.84 17.80
C GLY A 6 -4.19 6.29 17.07
N PRO A 7 -3.03 6.33 17.75
CA PRO A 7 -1.78 6.68 17.10
C PRO A 7 -1.57 5.78 15.88
N ALA A 8 -1.30 6.39 14.72
CA ALA A 8 -1.17 5.69 13.44
C ALA A 8 -0.18 4.51 13.56
N ASP A 9 -0.70 3.30 13.37
CA ASP A 9 0.10 2.08 13.32
C ASP A 9 0.65 1.92 11.90
N ASN A 10 1.85 2.46 11.68
CA ASN A 10 2.49 2.39 10.38
C ASN A 10 2.65 0.96 9.84
N ILE A 11 2.73 -0.08 10.70
CA ILE A 11 2.82 -1.45 10.20
C ILE A 11 1.46 -1.89 9.66
N ALA A 12 0.39 -1.66 10.41
CA ALA A 12 -0.97 -1.98 9.97
C ALA A 12 -1.34 -1.19 8.71
N ASP A 13 -1.08 0.11 8.70
CA ASP A 13 -1.36 0.99 7.56
C ASP A 13 -0.51 0.58 6.35
N GLY A 14 0.78 0.28 6.55
CA GLY A 14 1.66 -0.19 5.47
C GLY A 14 1.14 -1.48 4.83
N LYS A 15 0.66 -2.44 5.64
CA LYS A 15 0.03 -3.68 5.14
C LYS A 15 -1.28 -3.40 4.42
N MET A 16 -2.07 -2.43 4.86
CA MET A 16 -3.31 -2.02 4.17
C MET A 16 -2.99 -1.50 2.77
N TYR A 17 -2.01 -0.61 2.62
CA TYR A 17 -1.59 -0.10 1.31
C TYR A 17 -1.06 -1.19 0.38
N LEU A 18 -0.39 -2.22 0.90
CA LEU A 18 0.00 -3.39 0.09
C LEU A 18 -1.21 -4.15 -0.45
N ARG A 19 -2.28 -4.31 0.34
CA ARG A 19 -3.52 -4.95 -0.10
C ARG A 19 -4.19 -4.15 -1.22
N LEU A 20 -4.30 -2.83 -1.04
CA LEU A 20 -4.84 -1.94 -2.08
C LEU A 20 -4.04 -2.04 -3.39
N ALA A 21 -2.71 -2.14 -3.31
CA ALA A 21 -1.87 -2.35 -4.49
C ALA A 21 -2.13 -3.72 -5.18
N ALA A 22 -2.38 -4.77 -4.39
CA ALA A 22 -2.71 -6.10 -4.92
C ALA A 22 -4.10 -6.12 -5.59
N ASP A 23 -5.09 -5.43 -5.01
CA ASP A 23 -6.41 -5.29 -5.61
C ASP A 23 -6.33 -4.56 -6.96
N MET A 24 -5.45 -3.56 -7.06
CA MET A 24 -5.16 -2.90 -8.34
C MET A 24 -4.49 -3.83 -9.35
N ASP A 25 -3.60 -4.73 -8.93
CA ASP A 25 -3.01 -5.73 -9.83
C ASP A 25 -4.09 -6.63 -10.44
N ASN A 26 -5.06 -7.09 -9.65
CA ASN A 26 -6.20 -7.86 -10.13
C ASN A 26 -7.03 -7.07 -11.15
N ARG A 27 -7.35 -5.81 -10.82
CA ARG A 27 -8.14 -4.96 -11.72
C ARG A 27 -7.42 -4.64 -13.03
N ILE A 28 -6.10 -4.45 -12.98
CA ILE A 28 -5.27 -4.25 -14.17
C ILE A 28 -5.31 -5.51 -15.04
N ALA A 29 -5.26 -6.71 -14.46
CA ALA A 29 -5.35 -7.97 -15.20
C ALA A 29 -6.69 -8.08 -15.95
N GLU A 30 -7.82 -7.86 -15.26
CA GLU A 30 -9.15 -7.87 -15.88
C GLU A 30 -9.27 -6.88 -17.04
N LEU A 31 -8.73 -5.67 -16.88
CA LEU A 31 -8.78 -4.64 -17.93
C LEU A 31 -7.87 -4.99 -19.11
N ARG A 32 -6.75 -5.67 -18.88
CA ARG A 32 -5.87 -6.17 -19.96
C ARG A 32 -6.58 -7.21 -20.80
N ASP A 33 -7.29 -8.14 -20.18
CA ASP A 33 -8.06 -9.15 -20.90
C ASP A 33 -9.15 -8.50 -21.75
N ARG A 34 -9.87 -7.52 -21.19
CA ARG A 34 -10.86 -6.73 -21.95
C ARG A 34 -10.22 -5.97 -23.11
N PHE A 35 -9.12 -5.27 -22.89
CA PHE A 35 -8.38 -4.57 -23.95
C PHE A 35 -7.96 -5.52 -25.07
N ASN A 36 -7.41 -6.69 -24.73
CA ASN A 36 -6.98 -7.68 -25.72
C ASN A 36 -8.17 -8.23 -26.52
N SER A 37 -9.36 -8.33 -25.91
CA SER A 37 -10.57 -8.82 -26.56
C SER A 37 -11.27 -7.78 -27.46
N THR A 38 -11.22 -6.49 -27.10
CA THR A 38 -11.99 -5.45 -27.79
C THR A 38 -11.14 -4.48 -28.60
N GLY A 39 -9.85 -4.33 -28.28
CA GLY A 39 -8.99 -3.26 -28.81
C GLY A 39 -9.37 -1.86 -28.31
N ASP A 40 -10.30 -1.74 -27.36
CA ASP A 40 -10.79 -0.44 -26.88
C ASP A 40 -9.73 0.30 -26.05
N MET A 41 -9.23 1.40 -26.60
CA MET A 41 -8.21 2.26 -26.00
C MET A 41 -8.63 2.85 -24.65
N GLN A 42 -9.92 2.93 -24.31
CA GLN A 42 -10.36 3.34 -22.99
C GLN A 42 -9.83 2.41 -21.89
N PHE A 43 -9.75 1.10 -22.16
CA PHE A 43 -9.16 0.15 -21.22
C PHE A 43 -7.65 0.36 -21.08
N TYR A 44 -6.95 0.67 -22.17
CA TYR A 44 -5.52 0.98 -22.15
C TYR A 44 -5.21 2.17 -21.22
N TYR A 45 -5.94 3.27 -21.35
CA TYR A 45 -5.71 4.46 -20.50
C TYR A 45 -6.03 4.17 -19.02
N LYS A 46 -7.12 3.45 -18.74
CA LYS A 46 -7.45 3.02 -17.36
C LYS A 46 -6.37 2.13 -16.75
N ILE A 47 -5.77 1.22 -17.52
CA ILE A 47 -4.63 0.40 -17.05
C ILE A 47 -3.44 1.29 -16.66
N GLN A 48 -3.12 2.31 -17.46
CA GLN A 48 -2.00 3.21 -17.17
C GLN A 48 -2.23 4.02 -15.90
N GLU A 49 -3.46 4.51 -15.69
CA GLU A 49 -3.84 5.22 -14.47
C GLU A 49 -3.72 4.31 -13.24
N LEU A 50 -4.29 3.11 -13.28
CA LEU A 50 -4.21 2.16 -12.16
C LEU A 50 -2.77 1.75 -11.86
N LYS A 51 -1.89 1.64 -12.87
CA LYS A 51 -0.46 1.38 -12.65
C LYS A 51 0.21 2.50 -11.85
N LYS A 52 -0.16 3.76 -12.07
CA LYS A 52 0.36 4.90 -11.31
C LYS A 52 -0.10 4.84 -9.86
N ILE A 53 -1.40 4.65 -9.63
CA ILE A 53 -1.95 4.59 -8.27
C ILE A 53 -1.39 3.39 -7.51
N ARG A 54 -1.25 2.22 -8.17
CA ARG A 54 -0.60 1.04 -7.60
C ARG A 54 0.82 1.34 -7.14
N ARG A 55 1.59 2.09 -7.94
CA ARG A 55 2.96 2.50 -7.58
C ARG A 55 2.95 3.39 -6.33
N GLU A 56 2.05 4.38 -6.26
CA GLU A 56 1.91 5.26 -5.10
C GLU A 56 1.54 4.50 -3.82
N HIS A 57 0.67 3.50 -3.92
CA HIS A 57 0.34 2.62 -2.80
C HIS A 57 1.54 1.80 -2.33
N ARG A 58 2.33 1.25 -3.25
CA ARG A 58 3.57 0.52 -2.90
C ARG A 58 4.62 1.45 -2.26
N ASP A 59 4.80 2.65 -2.80
CA ASP A 59 5.72 3.65 -2.27
C ASP A 59 5.31 4.06 -0.83
N THR A 60 4.01 4.29 -0.62
CA THR A 60 3.44 4.63 0.69
C THR A 60 3.60 3.48 1.68
N ALA A 61 3.28 2.25 1.26
CA ALA A 61 3.46 1.06 2.07
C ALA A 61 4.92 0.89 2.52
N ALA A 62 5.87 1.02 1.61
CA ALA A 62 7.29 0.90 1.92
C ALA A 62 7.75 1.93 2.96
N LEU A 63 7.30 3.18 2.82
CA LEU A 63 7.61 4.25 3.79
C LEU A 63 7.05 3.92 5.18
N LEU A 64 5.79 3.49 5.24
CA LEU A 64 5.11 3.19 6.50
C LEU A 64 5.76 1.98 7.18
N LEU A 65 5.95 0.87 6.47
CA LEU A 65 6.59 -0.33 7.01
C LEU A 65 7.98 -0.01 7.57
N ARG A 66 8.83 0.69 6.80
CA ARG A 66 10.17 1.11 7.26
C ARG A 66 10.11 1.93 8.54
N ARG A 67 9.18 2.89 8.63
CA ARG A 67 9.01 3.72 9.84
C ARG A 67 8.48 2.90 11.02
N GLY A 68 7.56 1.97 10.78
CA GLY A 68 7.04 1.08 11.81
C GLY A 68 8.13 0.18 12.39
N GLU A 69 8.93 -0.45 11.52
CA GLU A 69 10.07 -1.29 11.92
C GLU A 69 11.12 -0.51 12.71
N LEU A 70 11.42 0.73 12.30
CA LEU A 70 12.34 1.59 13.04
C LEU A 70 11.85 1.87 14.47
N ARG A 71 10.56 2.18 14.64
CA ARG A 71 9.98 2.44 15.97
C ARG A 71 10.01 1.21 16.86
N GLU A 72 9.75 0.03 16.32
CA GLU A 72 9.85 -1.22 17.09
C GLU A 72 11.30 -1.51 17.51
N ARG A 73 12.29 -1.23 16.64
CA ARG A 73 13.72 -1.32 17.00
C ARG A 73 14.13 -0.31 18.08
N GLU A 74 13.67 0.93 17.98
CA GLU A 74 13.95 1.97 18.98
C GLU A 74 13.34 1.64 20.35
N LYS A 75 12.14 1.05 20.37
CA LYS A 75 11.53 0.55 21.61
C LYS A 75 12.32 -0.61 22.20
N ALA A 76 12.75 -1.57 21.36
CA ALA A 76 13.55 -2.70 21.80
C ALA A 76 14.90 -2.25 22.39
N GLY A 77 15.62 -1.34 21.72
CA GLY A 77 16.91 -0.82 22.18
C GLY A 77 16.84 0.04 23.45
N LYS A 78 15.70 0.67 23.74
CA LYS A 78 15.48 1.39 25.01
C LYS A 78 15.14 0.47 26.18
N GLY A 79 14.74 -0.78 25.92
CA GLY A 79 14.45 -1.78 26.96
C GLY A 79 15.70 -2.46 27.55
N GLU A 80 16.85 -2.37 26.87
CA GLU A 80 18.08 -3.06 27.29
C GLU A 80 18.94 -2.27 28.28
N HIS A 81 18.63 -1.00 28.56
CA HIS A 81 19.46 -0.15 29.43
C HIS A 81 19.03 -0.11 30.92
N CYS A 82 18.08 -0.96 31.32
CA CYS A 82 17.63 -1.10 32.71
C CYS A 82 17.78 -2.55 33.20
N ARG A 83 19.01 -3.02 33.37
CA ARG A 83 19.37 -4.08 34.32
C ARG A 83 20.73 -3.81 34.92
#